data_AF-K2NAK3-F1
#
_entry.id   AF-K2NAK3-F1
#
_cell.length_a   1.000
_cell.length_b   1.000
_cell.length_c   1.000
_cell.angle_alpha   90.00
_cell.angle_beta   90.00
_cell.angle_gamma   90.00
#
_symmetry.space_group_name_H-M   'P 1'
#
loop_
_entity.id
_entity.type
_entity.pdbx_description
1 polymer ?
#
loop_
_entity_poly.entity_id
_entity_poly.type
_entity_poly.pdbx_seq_one_letter_code
_entity_poly.pdbx_strand_id
1 'polypeptide(L)'
;NLALNMWKTHHCYVGVTFSGGGAVLTFYLNSMPLHLPINITFTGCTFREGAALQFVGGAEPVESAGVLILVSQTVMRSSTVAFIHALPQHSDIAITEVDAVQTLEVELPGTVSNMWSVLLLQYVVLSASTLLVSNVKAHATKRDAFGLYSIGTLKLVGGSSLYARYCSFDEYTHAFYVYSLSVSDHSVFAMLNNTMFSGVSLLYQHQGFSVSDHSVL
;
A
#
# COMPACT_ATOMS: atom_id res chain seq x y z
N ASN A 1 2.98 6.10 18.08
CA ASN A 1 3.68 5.04 17.33
C ASN A 1 3.71 3.77 18.19
N LEU A 2 2.99 2.73 17.79
CA LEU A 2 2.90 1.46 18.52
C LEU A 2 3.99 0.53 17.97
N ALA A 3 5.12 0.44 18.67
CA ALA A 3 6.21 -0.45 18.28
C ALA A 3 5.81 -1.91 18.56
N LEU A 4 5.73 -2.72 17.51
CA LEU A 4 5.39 -4.14 17.62
C LEU A 4 6.61 -4.99 17.97
N ASN A 5 6.36 -6.16 18.57
CA ASN A 5 7.40 -7.14 18.83
C ASN A 5 7.82 -7.83 17.50
N MET A 6 8.97 -7.43 16.96
CA MET A 6 9.51 -7.88 15.67
C MET A 6 10.10 -9.30 15.67
N TRP A 7 10.15 -9.98 16.82
CA TRP A 7 10.63 -11.36 16.91
C TRP A 7 9.54 -12.39 16.55
N LYS A 8 8.27 -11.97 16.50
CA LYS A 8 7.17 -12.85 16.09
C LYS A 8 7.07 -12.86 14.57
N THR A 9 6.93 -14.06 14.01
CA THR A 9 6.72 -14.27 12.58
C THR A 9 5.24 -14.19 12.21
N HIS A 10 4.33 -14.31 13.18
CA HIS A 10 2.89 -14.36 12.95
C HIS A 10 2.16 -13.28 13.75
N HIS A 11 1.40 -12.45 13.03
CA HIS A 11 0.56 -11.41 13.58
C HIS A 11 -0.85 -11.52 12.96
N CYS A 12 -1.88 -11.58 13.80
CA CYS A 12 -3.26 -11.73 13.35
C CYS A 12 -4.16 -10.80 14.16
N TYR A 13 -4.89 -9.94 13.46
CA TYR A 13 -5.83 -8.99 14.03
C TYR A 13 -7.19 -9.21 13.38
N VAL A 14 -8.20 -9.50 14.20
CA VAL A 14 -9.56 -9.78 13.74
C VAL A 14 -10.54 -8.88 14.49
N GLY A 15 -11.31 -8.07 13.76
CA GLY A 15 -12.32 -7.20 14.36
C GLY A 15 -11.77 -6.08 15.25
N VAL A 16 -10.48 -5.76 15.15
CA VAL A 16 -9.83 -4.77 16.03
C VAL A 16 -10.09 -3.35 15.52
N THR A 17 -10.37 -2.43 16.44
CA THR A 17 -10.45 -0.99 16.14
C THR A 17 -9.19 -0.28 16.60
N PHE A 18 -8.52 0.40 15.67
CA PHE A 18 -7.40 1.31 15.90
C PHE A 18 -7.90 2.75 15.73
N SER A 19 -7.63 3.62 16.72
CA SER A 19 -8.17 4.98 16.77
C SER A 19 -7.11 5.96 17.26
N GLY A 20 -7.13 7.18 16.71
CA GLY A 20 -6.41 8.34 17.23
C GLY A 20 -5.22 8.78 16.38
N GLY A 21 -5.02 10.09 16.29
CA GLY A 21 -3.92 10.70 15.55
C GLY A 21 -2.58 10.26 16.14
N GLY A 22 -1.70 9.72 15.30
CA GLY A 22 -0.40 9.17 15.73
C GLY A 22 -0.45 7.72 16.24
N ALA A 23 -1.63 7.08 16.24
CA ALA A 23 -1.78 5.63 16.42
C ALA A 23 -1.37 4.90 15.13
N VAL A 24 -0.05 4.87 14.89
CA VAL A 24 0.55 4.18 13.76
C VAL A 24 1.05 2.82 14.23
N LEU A 25 0.55 1.77 13.57
CA LEU A 25 0.98 0.39 13.75
C LEU A 25 2.05 0.08 12.71
N THR A 26 3.31 -0.03 13.14
CA THR A 26 4.45 -0.18 12.22
C THR A 26 5.07 -1.57 12.32
N PHE A 27 5.30 -2.17 11.15
CA PHE A 27 6.05 -3.41 10.95
C PHE A 27 7.34 -3.11 10.20
N TYR A 28 8.48 -3.30 10.87
CA TYR A 28 9.80 -3.23 10.23
C TYR A 28 10.18 -4.60 9.69
N LEU A 29 9.86 -4.86 8.42
CA LEU A 29 9.99 -6.17 7.80
C LEU A 29 11.45 -6.66 7.81
N ASN A 30 12.40 -5.76 7.61
CA ASN A 30 13.83 -6.09 7.63
C ASN A 30 14.38 -6.37 9.05
N SER A 31 13.61 -6.08 10.09
CA SER A 31 13.94 -6.45 11.47
C SER A 31 13.30 -7.76 11.91
N MET A 32 12.47 -8.37 11.06
CA MET A 32 11.87 -9.69 11.31
C MET A 32 12.82 -10.82 10.90
N PRO A 33 12.66 -12.04 11.44
CA PRO A 33 13.51 -13.18 11.08
C PRO A 33 13.13 -13.74 9.70
N LEU A 34 13.56 -13.08 8.62
CA LEU A 34 13.21 -13.39 7.22
C LEU A 34 13.62 -14.78 6.72
N HIS A 35 14.45 -15.52 7.46
CA HIS A 35 14.73 -16.93 7.21
C HIS A 35 13.55 -17.86 7.58
N LEU A 36 12.50 -17.31 8.20
CA LEU A 36 11.25 -17.98 8.51
C LEU A 36 10.10 -17.28 7.77
N PRO A 37 9.03 -18.02 7.39
CA PRO A 37 7.85 -17.40 6.80
C PRO A 37 7.22 -16.37 7.74
N ILE A 38 6.94 -15.18 7.22
CA ILE A 38 6.25 -14.10 7.95
C ILE A 38 4.80 -14.05 7.50
N ASN A 39 3.86 -13.94 8.45
CA ASN A 39 2.43 -13.85 8.18
C ASN A 39 1.79 -12.75 9.01
N ILE A 40 1.28 -11.71 8.35
CA ILE A 40 0.63 -10.57 8.98
C ILE A 40 -0.76 -10.39 8.39
N THR A 41 -1.79 -10.52 9.21
CA THR A 41 -3.19 -10.48 8.76
C THR A 41 -4.03 -9.48 9.55
N PHE A 42 -4.87 -8.76 8.83
CA PHE A 42 -5.90 -7.86 9.32
C PHE A 42 -7.21 -8.22 8.61
N THR A 43 -8.21 -8.67 9.37
CA THR A 43 -9.51 -9.05 8.82
C THR A 43 -10.62 -8.42 9.64
N GLY A 44 -11.52 -7.68 8.99
CA GLY A 44 -12.63 -7.03 9.69
C GLY A 44 -12.19 -5.88 10.60
N CYS A 45 -10.98 -5.35 10.41
CA CYS A 45 -10.42 -4.31 11.26
C CYS A 45 -10.95 -2.92 10.89
N THR A 46 -10.94 -2.00 11.85
CA THR A 46 -11.29 -0.59 11.63
C THR A 46 -10.11 0.30 12.00
N PHE A 47 -9.72 1.20 11.11
CA PHE A 47 -8.77 2.28 11.38
C PHE A 47 -9.53 3.60 11.29
N ARG A 48 -9.43 4.45 12.31
CA ARG A 48 -10.12 5.74 12.33
C ARG A 48 -9.33 6.85 13.01
N GLU A 49 -9.76 8.08 12.78
CA GLU A 49 -9.27 9.27 13.48
C GLU A 49 -7.74 9.47 13.32
N GLY A 50 -7.19 9.19 12.14
CA GLY A 50 -5.75 9.33 11.87
C GLY A 50 -4.93 8.08 12.21
N ALA A 51 -5.55 6.98 12.66
CA ALA A 51 -4.83 5.73 12.84
C ALA A 51 -4.32 5.18 11.50
N ALA A 52 -3.16 4.53 11.51
CA ALA A 52 -2.53 4.06 10.28
C ALA A 52 -1.80 2.71 10.45
N LEU A 53 -1.63 2.01 9.34
CA LEU A 53 -0.88 0.77 9.25
C LEU A 53 0.33 0.97 8.32
N GLN A 54 1.52 0.64 8.80
CA GLN A 54 2.76 0.90 8.07
C GLN A 54 3.62 -0.36 7.99
N PHE A 55 4.09 -0.68 6.79
CA PHE A 55 5.05 -1.73 6.50
C PHE A 55 6.32 -1.10 5.94
N VAL A 56 7.43 -1.25 6.64
CA VAL A 56 8.70 -0.61 6.33
C VAL A 56 9.70 -1.69 5.95
N GLY A 57 10.13 -1.65 4.70
CA GLY A 57 11.24 -2.43 4.16
C GLY A 57 12.60 -1.79 4.45
N GLY A 58 13.61 -2.11 3.65
CA GLY A 58 14.94 -1.50 3.76
C GLY A 58 15.40 -0.83 2.49
N ALA A 59 16.69 -0.51 2.43
CA ALA A 59 17.27 0.19 1.28
C ALA A 59 17.15 -0.63 -0.01
N GLU A 60 17.31 -1.95 0.07
CA GLU A 60 17.22 -2.88 -1.06
C GLU A 60 16.42 -4.14 -0.65
N PRO A 61 15.82 -4.86 -1.62
CA PRO A 61 15.14 -6.12 -1.34
C PRO A 61 16.12 -7.14 -0.76
N VAL A 62 15.69 -7.87 0.27
CA VAL A 62 16.46 -8.95 0.90
C VAL A 62 15.74 -10.27 0.66
N GLU A 63 16.50 -11.34 0.42
CA GLU A 63 15.97 -12.70 0.30
C GLU A 63 15.16 -13.09 1.55
N SER A 64 14.03 -13.76 1.35
CA SER A 64 13.17 -14.20 2.45
C SER A 64 12.53 -15.56 2.16
N ALA A 65 12.14 -16.27 3.22
CA ALA A 65 11.35 -17.49 3.13
C ALA A 65 9.87 -17.25 2.75
N GLY A 66 9.50 -15.99 2.49
CA GLY A 66 8.15 -15.54 2.12
C GLY A 66 7.54 -14.62 3.18
N VAL A 67 6.88 -13.56 2.71
CA VAL A 67 6.17 -12.60 3.56
C VAL A 67 4.74 -12.44 3.08
N LEU A 68 3.76 -12.92 3.86
CA LEU A 68 2.34 -12.76 3.59
C LEU A 68 1.80 -11.55 4.36
N ILE A 69 1.21 -10.59 3.65
CA ILE A 69 0.50 -9.45 4.24
C ILE A 69 -0.91 -9.40 3.67
N LEU A 70 -1.91 -9.67 4.51
CA LEU A 70 -3.32 -9.61 4.13
C LEU A 70 -4.04 -8.52 4.93
N VAL A 71 -4.63 -7.57 4.23
CA VAL A 71 -5.57 -6.60 4.78
C VAL A 71 -6.89 -6.79 4.05
N SER A 72 -7.91 -7.22 4.77
CA SER A 72 -9.18 -7.66 4.21
C SER A 72 -10.35 -7.12 5.03
N GLN A 73 -11.48 -6.83 4.37
CA GLN A 73 -12.73 -6.40 5.02
C GLN A 73 -12.49 -5.23 5.99
N THR A 74 -11.68 -4.27 5.58
CA THR A 74 -11.21 -3.20 6.46
C THR A 74 -12.02 -1.93 6.26
N VAL A 75 -12.37 -1.28 7.37
CA VAL A 75 -12.96 0.06 7.35
C VAL A 75 -11.89 1.09 7.69
N MET A 76 -11.74 2.11 6.85
CA MET A 76 -10.77 3.19 7.02
C MET A 76 -11.51 4.53 7.06
N ARG A 77 -11.29 5.32 8.11
CA ARG A 77 -11.94 6.62 8.33
C ARG A 77 -10.89 7.66 8.69
N SER A 78 -10.43 8.44 7.71
CA SER A 78 -9.26 9.32 7.88
C SER A 78 -8.06 8.50 8.33
N SER A 79 -7.72 7.48 7.54
CA SER A 79 -6.72 6.46 7.85
C SER A 79 -6.02 5.99 6.58
N THR A 80 -4.89 5.30 6.72
CA THR A 80 -4.08 4.87 5.58
C THR A 80 -3.32 3.56 5.85
N VAL A 81 -3.03 2.83 4.77
CA VAL A 81 -2.06 1.74 4.75
C VAL A 81 -0.86 2.21 3.93
N ALA A 82 0.35 2.02 4.46
CA ALA A 82 1.58 2.49 3.82
C ALA A 82 2.59 1.37 3.66
N PHE A 83 3.17 1.25 2.47
CA PHE A 83 4.38 0.48 2.19
C PHE A 83 5.52 1.43 1.87
N ILE A 84 6.64 1.26 2.55
CA ILE A 84 7.77 2.20 2.49
C ILE A 84 9.05 1.41 2.24
N HIS A 85 9.82 1.87 1.25
CA HIS A 85 11.09 1.29 0.80
C HIS A 85 10.98 -0.12 0.20
N ALA A 86 12.11 -0.78 0.00
CA ALA A 86 12.20 -2.07 -0.67
C ALA A 86 11.70 -3.20 0.23
N LEU A 87 10.67 -3.92 -0.23
CA LEU A 87 10.08 -5.03 0.52
C LEU A 87 10.94 -6.29 0.36
N PRO A 88 10.93 -7.22 1.34
CA PRO A 88 11.58 -8.51 1.19
C PRO A 88 11.11 -9.25 -0.07
N GLN A 89 11.99 -10.05 -0.66
CA GLN A 89 11.65 -10.88 -1.80
C GLN A 89 10.58 -11.90 -1.43
N HIS A 90 9.80 -12.35 -2.40
CA HIS A 90 8.72 -13.33 -2.18
C HIS A 90 7.65 -12.83 -1.20
N SER A 91 7.39 -11.52 -1.23
CA SER A 91 6.25 -10.92 -0.52
C SER A 91 4.97 -11.12 -1.33
N ASP A 92 3.94 -11.67 -0.70
CA ASP A 92 2.58 -11.75 -1.23
C ASP A 92 1.67 -10.84 -0.41
N ILE A 93 1.20 -9.77 -1.05
CA ILE A 93 0.51 -8.66 -0.38
C ILE A 93 -0.86 -8.48 -1.02
N ALA A 94 -1.90 -8.50 -0.20
CA ALA A 94 -3.27 -8.31 -0.64
C ALA A 94 -3.98 -7.29 0.25
N ILE A 95 -4.40 -6.18 -0.35
CA ILE A 95 -5.27 -5.15 0.24
C ILE A 95 -6.62 -5.25 -0.46
N THR A 96 -7.60 -5.83 0.23
CA THR A 96 -8.87 -6.23 -0.37
C THR A 96 -10.08 -5.80 0.45
N GLU A 97 -11.19 -5.53 -0.22
CA GLU A 97 -12.48 -5.25 0.44
C GLU A 97 -12.36 -4.12 1.47
N VAL A 98 -11.82 -2.99 1.03
CA VAL A 98 -11.61 -1.82 1.89
C VAL A 98 -12.71 -0.79 1.63
N ASP A 99 -13.38 -0.35 2.68
CA ASP A 99 -14.27 0.82 2.67
C ASP A 99 -13.54 2.00 3.32
N ALA A 100 -13.19 3.01 2.53
CA ALA A 100 -12.41 4.16 2.95
C ALA A 100 -13.19 5.47 2.79
N VAL A 101 -13.17 6.30 3.84
CA VAL A 101 -13.65 7.68 3.81
C VAL A 101 -12.58 8.60 4.36
N GLN A 102 -12.13 9.58 3.57
CA GLN A 102 -11.14 10.57 4.00
C GLN A 102 -11.81 11.92 4.25
N THR A 103 -11.85 12.34 5.53
CA THR A 103 -12.38 13.65 5.95
C THR A 103 -11.32 14.55 6.58
N LEU A 104 -10.28 13.93 7.14
CA LEU A 104 -9.18 14.56 7.83
C LEU A 104 -7.87 14.03 7.28
N GLU A 105 -6.82 14.81 7.51
CA GLU A 105 -5.47 14.46 7.15
C GLU A 105 -4.90 13.38 8.08
N VAL A 106 -4.08 12.50 7.51
CA VAL A 106 -3.36 11.47 8.27
C VAL A 106 -1.89 11.83 8.35
N GLU A 107 -1.37 11.98 9.56
CA GLU A 107 0.04 12.19 9.82
C GLU A 107 0.77 10.84 9.93
N LEU A 108 1.70 10.57 9.01
CA LEU A 108 2.55 9.38 9.06
C LEU A 108 4.00 9.74 9.43
N PRO A 109 4.56 9.14 10.50
CA PRO A 109 5.98 9.27 10.83
C PRO A 109 6.88 8.80 9.69
N GLY A 110 7.89 9.61 9.36
CA GLY A 110 8.90 9.27 8.33
C GLY A 110 8.46 9.57 6.89
N THR A 111 7.33 10.25 6.70
CA THR A 111 6.84 10.66 5.38
C THR A 111 6.89 12.19 5.27
N VAL A 112 7.16 12.70 4.06
CA VAL A 112 7.20 14.15 3.77
C VAL A 112 5.78 14.70 3.52
N SER A 113 4.83 13.78 3.25
CA SER A 113 3.42 13.95 2.92
C SER A 113 2.41 13.91 4.08
N ASN A 114 1.89 15.06 4.51
CA ASN A 114 0.57 15.14 5.13
C ASN A 114 -0.49 14.49 4.20
N MET A 115 -1.19 13.43 4.65
CA MET A 115 -1.70 12.43 3.71
C MET A 115 -3.22 12.30 3.60
N TRP A 116 -3.67 12.27 2.34
CA TRP A 116 -5.07 12.07 1.93
C TRP A 116 -5.19 10.85 1.01
N SER A 117 -4.60 9.71 1.38
CA SER A 117 -4.66 8.48 0.57
C SER A 117 -5.01 7.22 1.33
N VAL A 118 -5.69 6.30 0.64
CA VAL A 118 -6.06 4.99 1.19
C VAL A 118 -4.82 4.09 1.27
N LEU A 119 -4.03 4.11 0.20
CA LEU A 119 -2.79 3.36 0.08
C LEU A 119 -1.65 4.31 -0.30
N LEU A 120 -0.57 4.30 0.48
CA LEU A 120 0.69 4.96 0.19
C LEU A 120 1.75 3.93 -0.21
N LEU A 121 2.45 4.21 -1.32
CA LEU A 121 3.68 3.53 -1.72
C LEU A 121 4.80 4.57 -1.76
N GLN A 122 5.75 4.49 -0.86
CA GLN A 122 6.86 5.46 -0.78
C GLN A 122 8.19 4.78 -1.08
N TYR A 123 8.80 5.10 -2.23
CA TYR A 123 10.07 4.51 -2.71
C TYR A 123 10.04 2.97 -2.73
N VAL A 124 8.92 2.38 -3.12
CA VAL A 124 8.71 0.93 -3.04
C VAL A 124 9.44 0.20 -4.16
N VAL A 125 10.11 -0.90 -3.80
CA VAL A 125 10.66 -1.88 -4.74
C VAL A 125 10.03 -3.24 -4.43
N LEU A 126 9.33 -3.82 -5.42
CA LEU A 126 8.89 -5.20 -5.41
C LEU A 126 9.88 -6.04 -6.23
N SER A 127 10.39 -7.11 -5.63
CA SER A 127 11.32 -8.04 -6.26
C SER A 127 10.84 -9.47 -6.03
N ALA A 128 10.48 -10.19 -7.10
CA ALA A 128 9.79 -11.48 -7.03
C ALA A 128 8.58 -11.47 -6.06
N SER A 129 7.83 -10.36 -6.04
CA SER A 129 6.76 -10.09 -5.07
C SER A 129 5.47 -9.64 -5.76
N THR A 130 4.34 -9.84 -5.10
CA THR A 130 3.02 -9.47 -5.61
C THR A 130 2.31 -8.49 -4.66
N LEU A 131 1.70 -7.46 -5.23
CA LEU A 131 0.82 -6.52 -4.55
C LEU A 131 -0.53 -6.45 -5.27
N LEU A 132 -1.57 -6.98 -4.65
CA LEU A 132 -2.95 -6.88 -5.11
C LEU A 132 -3.71 -5.84 -4.28
N VAL A 133 -4.29 -4.87 -4.96
CA VAL A 133 -5.26 -3.92 -4.41
C VAL A 133 -6.60 -4.18 -5.10
N SER A 134 -7.60 -4.65 -4.36
CA SER A 134 -8.86 -5.10 -4.97
C SER A 134 -10.09 -4.68 -4.17
N ASN A 135 -11.19 -4.38 -4.86
CA ASN A 135 -12.49 -4.09 -4.21
C ASN A 135 -12.40 -2.95 -3.18
N VAL A 136 -11.61 -1.92 -3.46
CA VAL A 136 -11.52 -0.72 -2.61
C VAL A 136 -12.62 0.25 -3.00
N LYS A 137 -13.45 0.67 -2.05
CA LYS A 137 -14.43 1.74 -2.21
C LYS A 137 -13.94 2.94 -1.40
N ALA A 138 -13.61 4.03 -2.06
CA ALA A 138 -13.01 5.19 -1.42
C ALA A 138 -13.79 6.46 -1.77
N HIS A 139 -14.12 7.26 -0.75
CA HIS A 139 -14.71 8.57 -0.91
C HIS A 139 -13.91 9.62 -0.12
N ALA A 140 -13.60 10.76 -0.73
CA ALA A 140 -12.92 11.88 -0.08
C ALA A 140 -13.85 13.09 0.04
N THR A 141 -13.66 13.94 1.05
CA THR A 141 -14.39 15.22 1.12
C THR A 141 -13.62 16.41 0.55
N LYS A 142 -12.35 16.18 0.17
CA LYS A 142 -11.49 17.19 -0.44
C LYS A 142 -10.95 16.68 -1.77
N ARG A 143 -11.03 17.54 -2.78
CA ARG A 143 -10.62 17.26 -4.17
C ARG A 143 -9.11 17.19 -4.40
N ASP A 144 -8.30 17.25 -3.35
CA ASP A 144 -6.82 17.14 -3.40
C ASP A 144 -6.32 15.77 -2.92
N ALA A 145 -7.24 14.83 -2.65
CA ALA A 145 -6.92 13.49 -2.18
C ALA A 145 -6.50 12.56 -3.33
N PHE A 146 -5.68 11.55 -3.01
CA PHE A 146 -5.26 10.50 -3.96
C PHE A 146 -5.71 9.12 -3.49
N GLY A 147 -6.28 8.28 -4.36
CA GLY A 147 -6.75 6.95 -3.97
C GLY A 147 -5.60 6.04 -3.51
N LEU A 148 -4.80 5.63 -4.50
CA LEU A 148 -3.46 5.06 -4.34
C LEU A 148 -2.45 6.14 -4.69
N TYR A 149 -1.56 6.42 -3.76
CA TYR A 149 -0.52 7.42 -3.92
C TYR A 149 0.86 6.77 -3.89
N SER A 150 1.58 6.82 -5.00
CA SER A 150 2.96 6.39 -5.10
C SER A 150 3.88 7.59 -5.23
N ILE A 151 4.71 7.83 -4.22
CA ILE A 151 5.72 8.88 -4.17
C ILE A 151 7.12 8.29 -4.28
N GLY A 152 8.00 9.01 -5.00
CA GLY A 152 9.28 8.46 -5.41
C GLY A 152 9.14 7.40 -6.50
N THR A 153 10.20 6.61 -6.70
CA THR A 153 10.21 5.57 -7.74
C THR A 153 9.59 4.29 -7.20
N LEU A 154 8.51 3.85 -7.84
CA LEU A 154 7.95 2.51 -7.72
C LEU A 154 8.64 1.59 -8.73
N LYS A 155 9.33 0.55 -8.25
CA LYS A 155 10.03 -0.42 -9.09
C LYS A 155 9.40 -1.81 -8.95
N LEU A 156 9.14 -2.45 -10.07
CA LEU A 156 8.74 -3.86 -10.15
C LEU A 156 9.80 -4.61 -10.94
N VAL A 157 10.45 -5.57 -10.28
CA VAL A 157 11.57 -6.35 -10.86
C VAL A 157 11.44 -7.83 -10.50
N GLY A 158 12.20 -8.70 -11.17
CA GLY A 158 12.28 -10.13 -10.88
C GLY A 158 10.94 -10.87 -10.96
N GLY A 159 10.11 -10.57 -11.97
CA GLY A 159 8.78 -11.17 -12.14
C GLY A 159 7.75 -10.69 -11.12
N SER A 160 7.90 -9.48 -10.60
CA SER A 160 6.97 -8.92 -9.63
C SER A 160 5.66 -8.50 -10.28
N SER A 161 4.60 -8.38 -9.49
CA SER A 161 3.32 -7.90 -10.00
C SER A 161 2.63 -6.91 -9.07
N LEU A 162 2.02 -5.88 -9.66
CA LEU A 162 1.13 -4.96 -8.98
C LEU A 162 -0.19 -4.89 -9.76
N TYR A 163 -1.26 -5.35 -9.13
CA TYR A 163 -2.61 -5.28 -9.68
C TYR A 163 -3.46 -4.36 -8.84
N ALA A 164 -4.11 -3.38 -9.47
CA ALA A 164 -5.18 -2.62 -8.85
C ALA A 164 -6.48 -2.86 -9.62
N ARG A 165 -7.48 -3.47 -8.99
CA ARG A 165 -8.69 -3.90 -9.71
C ARG A 165 -9.99 -3.76 -8.94
N TYR A 166 -11.07 -3.51 -9.66
CA TYR A 166 -12.41 -3.38 -9.07
C TYR A 166 -12.49 -2.32 -7.97
N CYS A 167 -11.63 -1.29 -8.02
CA CYS A 167 -11.64 -0.19 -7.08
C CYS A 167 -12.54 0.94 -7.60
N SER A 168 -13.24 1.62 -6.70
CA SER A 168 -14.08 2.76 -7.00
C SER A 168 -13.70 3.96 -6.16
N PHE A 169 -13.40 5.09 -6.81
CA PHE A 169 -12.98 6.32 -6.17
C PHE A 169 -13.96 7.45 -6.46
N ASP A 170 -14.32 8.21 -5.44
CA ASP A 170 -15.18 9.38 -5.54
C ASP A 170 -14.57 10.57 -4.79
N GLU A 171 -14.59 11.74 -5.43
CA GLU A 171 -14.08 13.03 -4.94
C GLU A 171 -12.56 13.09 -4.69
N TYR A 172 -11.82 12.11 -5.21
CA TYR A 172 -10.36 12.12 -5.28
C TYR A 172 -9.87 12.90 -6.50
N THR A 173 -8.74 13.61 -6.43
CA THR A 173 -8.12 14.24 -7.61
C THR A 173 -7.75 13.18 -8.63
N HIS A 174 -7.05 12.15 -8.17
CA HIS A 174 -6.58 11.02 -8.96
C HIS A 174 -6.86 9.73 -8.22
N ALA A 175 -7.42 8.73 -8.91
CA ALA A 175 -7.57 7.40 -8.32
C ALA A 175 -6.20 6.75 -8.06
N PHE A 176 -5.27 6.90 -9.00
CA PHE A 176 -3.89 6.44 -8.92
C PHE A 176 -2.96 7.60 -9.27
N TYR A 177 -2.18 8.06 -8.30
CA TYR A 177 -1.07 8.97 -8.55
C TYR A 177 0.23 8.18 -8.48
N VAL A 178 1.02 8.21 -9.55
CA VAL A 178 2.32 7.52 -9.62
C VAL A 178 3.40 8.51 -10.02
N TYR A 179 4.29 8.83 -9.08
CA TYR A 179 5.35 9.81 -9.33
C TYR A 179 6.34 9.33 -10.40
N SER A 180 6.94 8.16 -10.21
CA SER A 180 7.85 7.51 -11.15
C SER A 180 7.65 6.00 -11.11
N LEU A 181 7.61 5.34 -12.28
CA LEU A 181 7.34 3.91 -12.42
C LEU A 181 8.41 3.22 -13.28
N SER A 182 8.95 2.12 -12.79
CA SER A 182 9.82 1.23 -13.56
C SER A 182 9.34 -0.21 -13.44
N VAL A 183 9.07 -0.85 -14.57
CA VAL A 183 8.64 -2.25 -14.64
C VAL A 183 9.62 -3.01 -15.53
N SER A 184 10.39 -3.92 -14.94
CA SER A 184 11.41 -4.72 -15.66
C SER A 184 11.36 -6.20 -15.26
N ASP A 185 12.13 -7.01 -15.96
CA ASP A 185 12.33 -8.43 -15.70
C ASP A 185 11.03 -9.25 -15.61
N HIS A 186 10.21 -9.24 -16.68
CA HIS A 186 8.94 -9.96 -16.75
C HIS A 186 7.92 -9.54 -15.67
N SER A 187 8.04 -8.32 -15.16
CA SER A 187 7.12 -7.80 -14.15
C SER A 187 5.86 -7.21 -14.78
N VAL A 188 4.81 -7.09 -13.97
CA VAL A 188 3.49 -6.61 -14.43
C VAL A 188 2.99 -5.50 -13.52
N PHE A 189 2.64 -4.36 -14.10
CA PHE A 189 1.75 -3.40 -13.48
C PHE A 189 0.43 -3.45 -14.25
N ALA A 190 -0.71 -3.54 -13.58
CA ALA A 190 -1.99 -3.54 -14.27
C ALA A 190 -3.11 -2.91 -13.42
N MET A 191 -3.93 -2.10 -14.09
CA MET A 191 -5.14 -1.51 -13.51
C MET A 191 -6.36 -1.99 -14.27
N LEU A 192 -7.24 -2.74 -13.61
CA LEU A 192 -8.32 -3.47 -14.27
C LEU A 192 -9.68 -3.14 -13.67
N ASN A 193 -10.66 -2.75 -14.49
CA ASN A 193 -12.04 -2.55 -14.05
C ASN A 193 -12.19 -1.59 -12.85
N ASN A 194 -11.36 -0.54 -12.81
CA ASN A 194 -11.49 0.51 -11.81
C ASN A 194 -12.45 1.59 -12.29
N THR A 195 -13.21 2.16 -11.37
CA THR A 195 -14.18 3.22 -11.64
C THR A 195 -13.78 4.48 -10.89
N MET A 196 -13.92 5.63 -11.54
CA MET A 196 -13.76 6.93 -10.91
C MET A 196 -15.03 7.74 -11.15
N PHE A 197 -15.78 8.00 -10.08
CA PHE A 197 -17.06 8.70 -10.17
C PHE A 197 -16.89 10.20 -10.35
N SER A 198 -15.86 10.78 -9.71
CA SER A 198 -15.53 12.19 -9.84
C SER A 198 -14.03 12.42 -9.58
N GLY A 199 -13.51 13.54 -10.10
CA GLY A 199 -12.10 13.93 -10.03
C GLY A 199 -11.49 14.21 -11.40
N VAL A 200 -10.16 14.16 -11.52
CA VAL A 200 -9.41 14.59 -12.72
C VAL A 200 -9.02 13.41 -13.60
N SER A 201 -8.39 12.38 -13.05
CA SER A 201 -7.96 11.22 -13.86
C SER A 201 -7.86 9.93 -13.07
N LEU A 202 -8.08 8.80 -13.76
CA LEU A 202 -7.90 7.47 -13.16
C LEU A 202 -6.43 7.24 -12.81
N LEU A 203 -5.51 7.48 -13.75
CA LEU A 203 -4.07 7.43 -13.52
C LEU A 203 -3.48 8.81 -13.82
N TYR A 204 -2.60 9.28 -12.94
CA TYR A 204 -1.73 10.41 -13.17
C TYR A 204 -0.28 9.99 -12.93
N GLN A 205 0.53 10.04 -13.99
CA GLN A 205 1.95 9.71 -13.96
C GLN A 205 2.75 11.01 -14.10
N HIS A 206 3.53 11.38 -13.07
CA HIS A 206 4.06 12.74 -12.97
C HIS A 206 5.41 12.94 -13.67
N GLN A 207 6.37 12.04 -13.46
CA GLN A 207 7.73 12.19 -13.97
C GLN A 207 8.07 11.13 -15.03
N GLY A 208 8.77 10.05 -14.65
CA GLY A 208 9.29 9.05 -15.58
C GLY A 208 8.51 7.74 -15.56
N PHE A 209 8.39 7.08 -16.70
CA PHE A 209 7.92 5.71 -16.81
C PHE A 209 8.89 4.90 -17.67
N SER A 210 9.16 3.65 -17.30
CA SER A 210 9.96 2.72 -18.09
C SER A 210 9.42 1.30 -17.99
N VAL A 211 9.32 0.61 -19.13
CA VAL A 211 8.93 -0.80 -19.22
C VAL A 211 9.99 -1.53 -20.05
N SER A 212 10.60 -2.60 -19.53
CA SER A 212 11.66 -3.35 -20.20
C SER A 212 11.57 -4.86 -19.95
N ASP A 213 12.39 -5.63 -20.66
CA ASP A 213 12.61 -7.07 -20.40
C ASP A 213 11.31 -7.90 -20.34
N HIS A 214 10.48 -7.77 -21.38
CA HIS A 214 9.20 -8.48 -21.54
C HIS A 214 8.16 -8.18 -20.45
N SER A 215 8.28 -7.04 -19.79
CA SER A 215 7.33 -6.56 -18.79
C SER A 215 6.08 -5.94 -19.43
N VAL A 216 5.01 -5.85 -18.63
CA VAL A 216 3.69 -5.35 -19.07
C VAL A 216 3.20 -4.21 -18.17
N LEU A 217 2.56 -3.23 -18.80
CA LEU A 217 1.84 -2.12 -18.18
C LEU A 217 0.37 -2.11 -18.67
#